data_AF-A0A662WR87-F1
#
_entry.id   AF-A0A662WR87-F1
#
_cell.length_a   1.000
_cell.length_b   1.000
_cell.length_c   1.000
_cell.angle_alpha   90.00
_cell.angle_beta   90.00
_cell.angle_gamma   90.00
#
_symmetry.space_group_name_H-M   'P 1'
#
loop_
_entity.id
_entity.type
_entity.pdbx_description
1 polymer ?
#
loop_
_entity_poly.entity_id
_entity_poly.type
_entity_poly.pdbx_seq_one_letter_code
_entity_poly.pdbx_strand_id
1 'polypeptide(L)'
;VMDLEFWVNQSETFLISGGLDCEIIVWSLAPPFLQLFKETQDSQVTALCGTQDTAQSPILLIGTADGMITVKELPSFAYKTTLGANVNQGHQDAVRRITTGPSNTFFSVGNDRKMLAWQITGDVGSIQSK
;
A
#
# COMPACT_ATOMS: atom_id res chain seq x y z
N VAL A 1 13.20 1.72 8.28
CA VAL A 1 11.91 2.33 7.86
C VAL A 1 12.16 3.23 6.68
N MET A 2 11.46 3.01 5.57
CA MET A 2 11.50 3.85 4.36
C MET A 2 10.27 4.75 4.26
N ASP A 3 9.13 4.27 4.75
CA ASP A 3 7.89 5.02 4.77
C ASP A 3 7.02 4.65 5.98
N LEU A 4 6.12 5.56 6.33
CA LEU A 4 5.16 5.45 7.42
C LEU A 4 3.79 5.89 6.94
N GLU A 5 2.74 5.20 7.37
CA GLU A 5 1.36 5.56 7.09
C GLU A 5 0.52 5.51 8.36
N PHE A 6 -0.30 6.53 8.59
CA PHE A 6 -1.31 6.51 9.64
C PHE A 6 -2.60 5.90 9.10
N TRP A 7 -3.16 4.95 9.85
CA TRP A 7 -4.43 4.33 9.49
C TRP A 7 -5.40 4.41 10.66
N VAL A 8 -6.63 4.82 10.39
CA VAL A 8 -7.70 4.90 11.40
C VAL A 8 -8.72 3.79 11.14
N ASN A 9 -8.99 3.00 12.16
CA ASN A 9 -10.00 1.95 12.12
C ASN A 9 -10.83 1.96 13.40
N GLN A 10 -12.16 2.05 13.27
CA GLN A 10 -13.08 2.06 14.43
C GLN A 10 -12.72 3.12 15.50
N SER A 11 -12.24 4.30 15.07
CA SER A 11 -11.77 5.41 15.93
C SER A 11 -10.43 5.19 16.64
N GLU A 12 -9.77 4.05 16.43
CA GLU A 12 -8.40 3.82 16.85
C GLU A 12 -7.43 4.21 15.73
N THR A 13 -6.29 4.80 16.08
CA THR A 13 -5.23 5.14 15.13
C THR A 13 -4.08 4.15 15.27
N PHE A 14 -3.61 3.66 14.14
CA PHE A 14 -2.47 2.75 14.00
C PHE A 14 -1.39 3.42 13.17
N LEU A 15 -0.14 3.05 13.43
CA LEU A 15 0.98 3.39 12.56
C LEU A 15 1.37 2.15 11.78
N ILE A 16 1.48 2.26 10.46
CA ILE A 16 1.99 1.22 9.58
C ILE A 16 3.36 1.67 9.11
N SER A 17 4.38 0.82 9.28
CA SER A 17 5.74 1.09 8.82
C SER A 17 6.16 0.08 7.77
N GLY A 18 6.88 0.55 6.74
CA GLY A 18 7.48 -0.28 5.70
C GLY A 18 8.99 -0.06 5.60
N GLY A 19 9.77 -1.10 5.32
CA GLY A 19 11.23 -1.02 5.29
C GLY A 19 11.96 -1.82 4.20
N LEU A 20 13.27 -1.58 4.11
CA LEU A 20 14.20 -2.32 3.24
C LEU A 20 14.49 -3.74 3.72
N ASP A 21 14.04 -4.09 4.92
CA ASP A 21 13.99 -5.45 5.44
C ASP A 21 12.80 -6.25 4.90
N CYS A 22 12.05 -5.69 3.94
CA CYS A 22 10.84 -6.26 3.34
C CYS A 22 9.68 -6.40 4.33
N GLU A 23 9.73 -5.75 5.48
CA GLU A 23 8.68 -5.89 6.50
C GLU A 23 7.67 -4.77 6.43
N ILE A 24 6.39 -5.13 6.61
CA ILE A 24 5.33 -4.23 7.01
C ILE A 24 4.96 -4.55 8.44
N ILE A 25 4.92 -3.53 9.30
CA ILE A 25 4.62 -3.68 10.72
C ILE A 25 3.52 -2.69 11.10
N VAL A 26 2.51 -3.16 11.83
CA VAL A 26 1.45 -2.33 12.39
C VAL A 26 1.70 -2.16 13.88
N TRP A 27 1.63 -0.91 14.33
CA TRP A 27 1.88 -0.50 15.70
C TRP A 27 0.63 0.14 16.30
N SER A 28 0.38 -0.14 17.57
CA SER A 28 -0.52 0.69 18.38
C SER A 28 0.11 2.08 18.60
N LEU A 29 -0.71 3.14 18.60
CA LEU A 29 -0.26 4.52 18.85
C LEU A 29 -0.52 5.01 20.27
N ALA A 30 -0.82 4.09 21.19
CA ALA A 30 -0.83 4.35 22.62
C ALA A 30 0.33 3.60 23.29
N PRO A 31 1.00 4.16 24.31
CA PRO A 31 1.98 3.43 25.10
C PRO A 31 1.42 2.09 25.58
N PRO A 32 2.17 0.98 25.44
CA PRO A 32 3.61 0.94 25.18
C PRO A 32 4.02 0.83 23.69
N PHE A 33 3.19 1.25 22.74
CA PHE A 33 3.45 1.21 21.29
C PHE A 33 3.78 -0.20 20.76
N LEU A 34 2.92 -1.16 21.13
CA LEU A 34 3.07 -2.56 20.76
C LEU A 34 3.03 -2.75 19.24
N GLN A 35 3.89 -3.64 18.76
CA GLN A 35 3.74 -4.29 17.46
C GLN A 35 2.52 -5.23 17.52
N LEU A 36 1.50 -4.92 16.74
CA LEU A 36 0.25 -5.67 16.69
C LEU A 36 0.23 -6.71 15.58
N PHE A 37 0.90 -6.41 14.47
CA PHE A 37 0.95 -7.26 13.29
C PHE A 37 2.27 -7.05 12.54
N LYS A 38 2.71 -8.09 11.84
CA LYS A 38 3.90 -8.06 10.98
C LYS A 38 3.70 -8.99 9.79
N GLU A 39 4.09 -8.53 8.61
CA GLU A 39 4.05 -9.31 7.39
C GLU A 39 5.27 -9.02 6.50
N THR A 40 5.90 -10.09 6.03
CA THR A 40 7.04 -10.03 5.11
C THR A 40 6.55 -9.98 3.65
N GLN A 41 7.02 -9.00 2.91
CA GLN A 41 6.80 -8.84 1.47
C GLN A 41 7.88 -9.55 0.66
N ASP A 42 7.61 -9.81 -0.62
CA ASP A 42 8.58 -10.40 -1.55
C ASP A 42 9.72 -9.44 -1.95
N SER A 43 9.53 -8.13 -1.75
CA SER A 43 10.46 -7.07 -2.13
C SER A 43 10.48 -5.95 -1.09
N GLN A 44 11.55 -5.14 -1.07
CA GLN A 44 11.71 -4.06 -0.11
C GLN A 44 10.59 -3.04 -0.24
N VAL A 45 10.00 -2.65 0.90
CA VAL A 45 8.92 -1.66 0.95
C VAL A 45 9.52 -0.26 0.94
N THR A 46 9.14 0.53 -0.06
CA THR A 46 9.69 1.87 -0.31
C THR A 46 8.66 2.98 -0.26
N ALA A 47 7.37 2.65 -0.39
CA ALA A 47 6.26 3.57 -0.22
C ALA A 47 5.03 2.88 0.38
N LEU A 48 4.29 3.60 1.22
CA LEU A 48 3.00 3.18 1.78
C LEU A 48 1.96 4.28 1.56
N CYS A 49 0.72 3.89 1.28
CA CYS A 49 -0.40 4.83 1.22
C CYS A 49 -1.71 4.11 1.52
N GLY A 50 -2.40 4.55 2.57
CA GLY A 50 -3.76 4.13 2.90
C GLY A 50 -4.77 4.89 2.04
N THR A 51 -5.76 4.18 1.52
CA THR A 51 -6.87 4.78 0.78
C THR A 51 -8.09 3.88 0.88
N GLN A 52 -9.12 4.17 0.10
CA GLN A 52 -10.32 3.37 -0.03
C GLN A 52 -10.59 3.03 -1.49
N ASP A 53 -11.27 1.92 -1.73
CA ASP A 53 -11.77 1.56 -3.04
C ASP A 53 -13.11 2.24 -3.37
N THR A 54 -13.72 1.84 -4.48
CA THR A 54 -15.01 2.41 -4.90
C THR A 54 -16.18 2.05 -3.98
N ALA A 55 -16.08 0.96 -3.21
CA ALA A 55 -17.04 0.54 -2.21
C ALA A 55 -16.76 1.12 -0.81
N GLN A 56 -15.77 2.02 -0.69
CA GLN A 56 -15.29 2.60 0.57
C GLN A 56 -14.60 1.58 1.49
N SER A 57 -14.20 0.42 0.95
CA SER A 57 -13.39 -0.56 1.67
C SER A 57 -11.96 -0.04 1.82
N PRO A 58 -11.38 -0.04 3.04
CA PRO A 58 -10.03 0.46 3.25
C PRO A 58 -9.00 -0.49 2.65
N ILE A 59 -8.04 0.08 1.93
CA ILE A 59 -6.95 -0.63 1.28
C ILE A 59 -5.61 0.02 1.57
N LEU A 60 -4.55 -0.79 1.55
CA LEU A 60 -3.18 -0.35 1.62
C LEU A 60 -2.51 -0.54 0.26
N LEU A 61 -1.92 0.53 -0.27
CA LEU A 61 -1.05 0.52 -1.43
C LEU A 61 0.40 0.42 -0.95
N ILE A 62 1.13 -0.56 -1.45
CA ILE A 62 2.51 -0.87 -1.04
C ILE A 62 3.39 -0.76 -2.27
N GLY A 63 4.18 0.30 -2.36
CA GLY A 63 5.20 0.47 -3.39
C GLY A 63 6.50 -0.23 -2.99
N THR A 64 7.09 -0.97 -3.92
CA THR A 64 8.29 -1.78 -3.67
C THR A 64 9.47 -1.40 -4.57
N ALA A 65 10.67 -1.88 -4.19
CA ALA A 65 11.92 -1.59 -4.88
C ALA A 65 12.02 -2.17 -6.31
N ASP A 66 11.22 -3.17 -6.64
CA ASP A 66 11.12 -3.77 -7.98
C ASP A 66 10.10 -3.07 -8.89
N GLY A 67 9.54 -1.94 -8.47
CA GLY A 67 8.61 -1.14 -9.26
C GLY A 67 7.15 -1.61 -9.20
N MET A 68 6.84 -2.58 -8.34
CA MET A 68 5.47 -3.03 -8.13
C MET A 68 4.73 -2.12 -7.14
N ILE A 69 3.40 -2.09 -7.27
CA ILE A 69 2.47 -1.57 -6.27
C ILE A 69 1.50 -2.70 -5.91
N THR A 70 1.67 -3.28 -4.73
CA THR A 70 0.78 -4.32 -4.21
C THR A 70 -0.41 -3.67 -3.50
N VAL A 71 -1.61 -4.19 -3.76
CA VAL A 71 -2.86 -3.74 -3.15
C VAL A 71 -3.34 -4.80 -2.17
N LYS A 72 -3.51 -4.40 -0.90
CA LYS A 72 -4.04 -5.25 0.16
C LYS A 72 -5.27 -4.62 0.79
N GLU A 73 -6.20 -5.46 1.23
CA GLU A 73 -7.34 -5.03 2.04
C GLU A 73 -6.91 -4.82 3.50
N LEU A 74 -7.48 -3.82 4.17
CA LEU A 74 -7.35 -3.61 5.61
C LEU A 74 -8.69 -3.94 6.30
N PRO A 75 -8.70 -4.46 7.54
CA PRO A 75 -7.56 -4.85 8.39
C PRO A 75 -6.88 -6.17 8.01
N SER A 76 -7.44 -6.95 7.08
CA SER A 76 -7.07 -8.36 6.91
C SER A 76 -5.67 -8.58 6.32
N PHE A 77 -5.08 -7.55 5.70
CA PHE A 77 -3.89 -7.63 4.85
C PHE A 77 -4.02 -8.65 3.71
N ALA A 78 -5.26 -9.01 3.34
CA ALA A 78 -5.52 -9.94 2.26
C ALA A 78 -5.01 -9.36 0.93
N TYR A 79 -4.19 -10.13 0.22
CA TYR A 79 -3.72 -9.77 -1.12
C TYR A 79 -4.91 -9.65 -2.08
N LYS A 80 -4.93 -8.59 -2.89
CA LYS A 80 -5.96 -8.36 -3.90
C LYS A 80 -5.36 -8.38 -5.29
N THR A 81 -4.37 -7.54 -5.55
CA THR A 81 -3.73 -7.46 -6.85
C THR A 81 -2.36 -6.78 -6.76
N THR A 82 -1.59 -6.84 -7.84
CA THR A 82 -0.35 -6.10 -8.00
C THR A 82 -0.39 -5.33 -9.31
N LEU A 83 0.00 -4.07 -9.24
CA LEU A 83 0.18 -3.20 -10.40
C LEU A 83 1.68 -3.15 -10.70
N GLY A 84 2.04 -3.48 -11.94
CA GLY A 84 3.44 -3.58 -12.33
C GLY A 84 3.65 -3.40 -13.82
N ALA A 85 4.92 -3.28 -14.22
CA ALA A 85 5.37 -3.22 -15.60
C ALA A 85 4.69 -4.27 -16.50
N ASN A 86 4.65 -5.51 -16.02
CA ASN A 86 4.21 -6.68 -16.78
C ASN A 86 2.69 -6.79 -16.94
N VAL A 87 1.92 -6.05 -16.12
CA VAL A 87 0.46 -6.20 -16.07
C VAL A 87 -0.24 -4.93 -16.55
N ASN A 88 0.23 -3.75 -16.13
CA ASN A 88 -0.50 -2.49 -16.29
C ASN A 88 0.39 -1.31 -16.69
N GLN A 89 1.52 -1.55 -17.36
CA GLN A 89 2.50 -0.49 -17.69
C GLN A 89 2.98 0.30 -16.46
N GLY A 90 3.16 -0.39 -15.33
CA GLY A 90 3.65 0.20 -14.09
C GLY A 90 5.12 0.65 -14.14
N HIS A 91 5.64 1.01 -12.97
CA HIS A 91 7.03 1.47 -12.84
C HIS A 91 8.02 0.37 -13.23
N GLN A 92 9.18 0.78 -13.75
CA GLN A 92 10.28 -0.12 -14.16
C GLN A 92 11.44 -0.17 -13.14
N ASP A 93 11.32 0.59 -12.06
CA ASP A 93 12.29 0.75 -10.97
C ASP A 93 11.51 1.18 -9.72
N ALA A 94 12.16 1.23 -8.56
CA ALA A 94 11.57 1.43 -7.25
C ALA A 94 10.50 2.53 -7.21
N VAL A 95 9.33 2.19 -6.68
CA VAL A 95 8.26 3.16 -6.39
C VAL A 95 8.66 3.95 -5.15
N ARG A 96 8.86 5.27 -5.30
CA ARG A 96 9.39 6.13 -4.23
C ARG A 96 8.33 6.77 -3.36
N ARG A 97 7.17 7.08 -3.92
CA ARG A 97 6.02 7.63 -3.19
C ARG A 97 4.73 7.24 -3.88
N ILE A 98 3.68 7.12 -3.08
CA ILE A 98 2.29 6.98 -3.51
C ILE A 98 1.49 8.03 -2.75
N THR A 99 0.56 8.70 -3.42
CA THR A 99 -0.34 9.68 -2.78
C THR A 99 -1.73 9.61 -3.37
N THR A 100 -2.75 9.82 -2.55
CA THR A 100 -4.13 9.82 -3.00
C THR A 100 -4.43 11.04 -3.88
N GLY A 101 -5.33 10.83 -4.84
CA GLY A 101 -5.86 11.87 -5.71
C GLY A 101 -7.38 11.98 -5.57
N PRO A 102 -7.99 12.94 -6.27
CA PRO A 102 -9.44 13.10 -6.29
C PRO A 102 -10.12 11.90 -6.99
N SER A 103 -11.41 11.69 -6.70
CA SER A 103 -12.27 10.78 -7.47
C SER A 103 -11.72 9.36 -7.61
N ASN A 104 -11.29 8.72 -6.51
CA ASN A 104 -10.73 7.37 -6.50
C ASN A 104 -9.48 7.21 -7.39
N THR A 105 -8.68 8.27 -7.54
CA THR A 105 -7.38 8.20 -8.18
C THR A 105 -6.25 8.14 -7.15
N PHE A 106 -5.09 7.69 -7.58
CA PHE A 106 -3.85 7.91 -6.84
C PHE A 106 -2.69 8.11 -7.82
N PHE A 107 -1.62 8.71 -7.32
CA PHE A 107 -0.42 8.99 -8.10
C PHE A 107 0.76 8.25 -7.49
N SER A 108 1.62 7.70 -8.33
CA SER A 108 2.88 7.11 -7.91
C SER A 108 4.05 7.73 -8.67
N VAL A 109 5.20 7.83 -8.03
CA VAL A 109 6.46 8.28 -8.64
C VAL A 109 7.56 7.27 -8.35
N GLY A 110 8.48 7.09 -9.29
CA GLY A 110 9.54 6.08 -9.17
C GLY A 110 10.89 6.56 -9.68
N ASN A 111 11.92 5.75 -9.41
CA ASN A 111 13.29 5.98 -9.91
C ASN A 111 13.37 5.91 -11.45
N ASP A 112 12.38 5.31 -12.10
CA ASP A 112 12.24 5.24 -13.55
C ASP A 112 11.90 6.60 -14.21
N ARG A 113 11.90 7.68 -13.41
CA ARG A 113 11.65 9.07 -13.82
C ARG A 113 10.23 9.28 -14.32
N LYS A 114 9.30 8.40 -13.95
CA LYS A 114 7.88 8.52 -14.28
C LYS A 114 7.08 8.95 -13.07
N MET A 115 6.00 9.66 -13.36
CA MET A 115 4.83 9.78 -12.51
C MET A 115 3.69 9.05 -13.23
N LEU A 116 3.01 8.16 -12.53
CA LEU A 116 1.87 7.42 -13.06
C LEU A 116 0.60 7.83 -12.30
N ALA A 117 -0.48 8.01 -13.04
CA ALA A 117 -1.81 8.27 -12.50
C ALA A 117 -2.65 7.00 -12.65
N TRP A 118 -3.32 6.63 -11.57
CA TRP A 118 -4.09 5.41 -11.46
C TRP A 118 -5.52 5.73 -11.05
N GLN A 119 -6.46 4.89 -11.49
CA GLN A 119 -7.87 4.99 -11.15
C GLN A 119 -8.31 3.67 -10.52
N ILE A 120 -8.84 3.73 -9.30
CA ILE A 120 -9.50 2.59 -8.66
C ILE A 120 -10.95 2.59 -9.16
N THR A 121 -11.33 1.52 -9.87
CA THR A 121 -12.64 1.41 -10.53
C THR A 121 -13.51 0.27 -10.01
N GLY A 122 -12.98 -0.59 -9.14
CA GLY A 122 -13.68 -1.76 -8.60
C GLY A 122 -13.74 -1.80 -7.08
N ASP A 123 -14.43 -2.81 -6.59
CA ASP A 123 -14.49 -3.22 -5.18
C ASP A 123 -13.51 -4.36 -4.95
N VAL A 124 -12.60 -4.23 -3.98
CA VAL A 124 -11.63 -5.27 -3.64
C VAL A 124 -12.28 -6.51 -3.03
N GLY A 125 -13.49 -6.42 -2.49
CA GLY A 125 -14.28 -7.56 -2.04
C GLY A 125 -14.65 -8.51 -3.19
N SER A 126 -14.74 -7.99 -4.41
CA SER A 126 -15.05 -8.79 -5.61
C SER A 126 -13.87 -9.63 -6.13
N ILE A 127 -12.64 -9.31 -5.71
CA ILE A 127 -11.44 -10.04 -6.12
C ILE A 127 -11.25 -11.23 -5.19
N GLN A 128 -11.59 -12.42 -5.69
CA GLN A 128 -11.32 -13.68 -4.98
C GLN A 128 -9.83 -13.99 -5.04
N SER A 129 -9.23 -14.30 -3.88
CA SER A 129 -7.89 -14.85 -3.84
C SER A 129 -7.87 -16.21 -4.55
N LYS A 130 -6.86 -16.44 -5.39
CA LYS A 130 -6.61 -17.74 -6.00
C LYS A 130 -6.27 -18.81 -4.96
#